data_AF-A0A819BTT8-F1
#
_entry.id   AF-A0A819BTT8-F1
#
_cell.length_a   1.000
_cell.length_b   1.000
_cell.length_c   1.000
_cell.angle_alpha   90.00
_cell.angle_beta   90.00
_cell.angle_gamma   90.00
#
_symmetry.space_group_name_H-M   'P 1'
#
loop_
_entity.id
_entity.type
_entity.pdbx_description
1 polymer ?
#
loop_
_entity_poly.entity_id
_entity_poly.type
_entity_poly.pdbx_seq_one_letter_code
_entity_poly.pdbx_strand_id
1 'polypeptide(L)'
;MHNFDDCLCLLDGRLSQLHTFIITLDYIYDTMNIMDRRSLNISHDSLMIINNLNTLLKLNCFSLYVRFSTYEFDSLVVPLLRRMSNLENLTLSLHVSKRNSFIDGTYLHNYVLNQMSHLHTFIFDIVTDFVRINQEFKPSSDDIRCTFIERGHDVDCYIDYYHYNIGRCHVYSLPFNMKHIRYITHSFPGGMFMNVRILLMCDIDNNSFEHDFFARISRSFPLLSNLTIANTTPQNKNRSQQLVKPEETSSIIEYSHLDELIFSPVSTHIDYVEEFLCNLNTRLPCLSKFHVKYEHLVTVTENFTRNTTRMNCAKLKYVNFYRELGICYICEGGFTLNYTVTSDTVPSFSKCQLVNGGICWITVIWNQNNHTSSFLVDSINTLSVNYTSEHIIMASADMTVVHQHEFLQVNHSFGYVCLSNKCNNEMSLKQILHSLVIEDKFAHELTPLLEIISPFDTHSAACYDFNNYTVGCASTDLDTCQRCQISVDREPPPSQQICATCPYYSEDPNSISRQIMFLLDSRTQSQNIAKINCQLKACNSIDNINRVYKTSKITFDFGEFFKNFWNNNL
;
A
#
# COMPACT_ATOMS: atom_id res chain seq x y z
N MET A 1 10.65 5.76 18.65
CA MET A 1 11.75 6.54 18.06
C MET A 1 11.78 7.87 18.79
N HIS A 2 12.91 8.24 19.39
CA HIS A 2 13.08 9.62 19.88
C HIS A 2 12.96 10.57 18.70
N ASN A 3 12.28 11.71 18.89
CA ASN A 3 12.11 12.68 17.82
C ASN A 3 13.51 13.24 17.48
N PHE A 4 13.82 13.48 16.20
CA PHE A 4 15.11 14.06 15.79
C PHE A 4 15.39 15.37 16.56
N ASP A 5 14.31 16.08 16.87
CA ASP A 5 14.21 17.27 17.72
C ASP A 5 14.79 17.06 19.12
N ASP A 6 14.53 15.91 19.75
CA ASP A 6 15.04 15.57 21.08
C ASP A 6 16.56 15.37 21.04
N CYS A 7 17.09 14.76 19.97
CA CYS A 7 18.52 14.54 19.80
C CYS A 7 19.29 15.86 19.57
N LEU A 8 18.72 16.80 18.81
CA LEU A 8 19.35 18.12 18.58
C LEU A 8 19.31 18.99 19.84
N CYS A 9 18.21 18.97 20.58
CA CYS A 9 18.09 19.67 21.87
C CYS A 9 19.08 19.12 22.92
N LEU A 10 19.35 17.81 22.93
CA LEU A 10 20.34 17.18 23.81
C LEU A 10 21.79 17.57 23.49
N LEU A 11 22.07 18.03 22.27
CA LEU A 11 23.39 18.43 21.82
C LEU A 11 23.63 19.95 21.96
N ASP A 12 22.60 20.73 22.26
CA ASP A 12 22.73 22.17 22.40
C ASP A 12 23.67 22.54 23.56
N GLY A 13 24.69 23.34 23.26
CA GLY A 13 25.86 23.59 24.12
C GLY A 13 27.13 22.79 23.80
N ARG A 14 27.03 21.51 23.39
CA ARG A 14 28.20 20.67 23.00
C ARG A 14 28.49 20.68 21.50
N LEU A 15 27.53 21.05 20.65
CA LEU A 15 27.71 21.21 19.19
C LEU A 15 28.87 22.15 18.85
N SER A 16 29.09 23.19 19.67
CA SER A 16 30.18 24.15 19.49
C SER A 16 31.60 23.57 19.65
N GLN A 17 31.72 22.34 20.15
CA GLN A 17 32.98 21.61 20.33
C GLN A 17 33.22 20.58 19.21
N LEU A 18 32.25 20.39 18.30
CA LEU A 18 32.38 19.45 17.19
C LEU A 18 33.19 20.08 16.06
N HIS A 19 34.15 19.32 15.55
CA HIS A 19 34.88 19.68 14.33
C HIS A 19 34.13 19.26 13.05
N THR A 20 33.34 18.19 13.14
CA THR A 20 32.59 17.61 12.02
C THR A 20 31.16 17.27 12.44
N PHE A 21 30.18 17.64 11.61
CA PHE A 21 28.78 17.28 11.81
C PHE A 21 28.19 16.69 10.53
N ILE A 22 27.65 15.48 10.63
CA ILE A 22 27.06 14.74 9.51
C ILE A 22 25.58 14.56 9.79
N ILE A 23 24.73 15.09 8.92
CA ILE A 23 23.29 14.88 8.95
C ILE A 23 22.91 13.98 7.79
N THR A 24 22.33 12.84 8.13
CA THR A 24 21.69 11.97 7.14
C THR A 24 20.20 11.98 7.43
N LEU A 25 19.43 12.65 6.57
CA LEU A 25 17.98 12.64 6.64
C LEU A 25 17.48 11.37 5.94
N ASP A 26 17.46 10.30 6.74
CA ASP A 26 16.95 8.98 6.37
C ASP A 26 15.53 8.86 6.90
N TYR A 27 14.58 8.68 5.98
CA TYR A 27 13.26 8.24 6.38
C TYR A 27 13.19 6.72 6.37
N ILE A 28 12.82 6.11 7.50
CA ILE A 28 12.38 4.71 7.56
C ILE A 28 10.95 4.70 7.04
N TYR A 29 10.74 4.44 5.76
CA TYR A 29 9.40 4.13 5.24
C TYR A 29 9.37 2.75 4.62
N ASP A 30 8.34 2.03 5.04
CA ASP A 30 7.76 0.88 4.37
C ASP A 30 7.49 1.26 2.90
N THR A 31 8.01 0.46 1.99
CA THR A 31 8.30 0.71 0.57
C THR A 31 7.12 1.07 -0.36
N MET A 32 5.93 1.38 0.17
CA MET A 32 4.70 1.49 -0.63
C MET A 32 4.39 2.87 -1.22
N ASN A 33 5.04 3.96 -0.80
CA ASN A 33 4.69 5.30 -1.27
C ASN A 33 5.90 6.17 -1.65
N ILE A 34 6.34 6.04 -2.90
CA ILE A 34 7.38 6.90 -3.50
C ILE A 34 6.86 8.33 -3.77
N MET A 35 5.55 8.61 -3.57
CA MET A 35 4.89 9.85 -3.99
C MET A 35 3.98 10.50 -2.92
N ASP A 36 4.01 10.08 -1.65
CA ASP A 36 3.08 10.62 -0.63
C ASP A 36 3.59 11.96 -0.05
N ARG A 37 2.73 12.99 -0.06
CA ARG A 37 2.96 14.35 0.44
C ARG A 37 3.36 14.39 1.92
N ARG A 38 2.97 13.40 2.72
CA ARG A 38 3.30 13.35 4.16
C ARG A 38 4.80 13.22 4.43
N SER A 39 5.55 12.59 3.54
CA SER A 39 7.02 12.39 3.67
C SER A 39 7.81 13.70 3.55
N LEU A 40 7.26 14.69 2.84
CA LEU A 40 7.91 15.97 2.57
C LEU A 40 7.85 16.92 3.77
N ASN A 41 6.76 16.88 4.54
CA ASN A 41 6.57 17.74 5.71
C ASN A 41 7.64 17.51 6.79
N ILE A 42 8.13 16.27 6.96
CA ILE A 42 9.07 15.96 8.04
C ILE A 42 10.51 16.31 7.66
N SER A 43 10.85 16.28 6.35
CA SER A 43 12.12 16.85 5.86
C SER A 43 12.15 18.37 6.04
N HIS A 44 11.00 19.03 5.86
CA HIS A 44 10.83 20.47 6.10
C HIS A 44 11.00 20.79 7.60
N ASP A 45 10.31 20.08 8.48
CA ASP A 45 10.39 20.30 9.94
C ASP A 45 11.82 20.08 10.47
N SER A 46 12.49 19.01 10.03
CA SER A 46 13.87 18.72 10.42
C SER A 46 14.84 19.81 9.94
N LEU A 47 14.69 20.26 8.68
CA LEU A 47 15.51 21.35 8.12
C LEU A 47 15.24 22.69 8.82
N MET A 48 13.98 22.98 9.15
CA MET A 48 13.58 24.17 9.91
C MET A 48 14.26 24.21 11.28
N ILE A 49 14.29 23.09 11.99
CA ILE A 49 14.92 23.00 13.32
C ILE A 49 16.44 23.16 13.21
N ILE A 50 17.09 22.48 12.25
CA ILE A 50 18.52 22.66 11.99
C ILE A 50 18.83 24.13 11.69
N ASN A 51 17.97 24.79 10.91
CA ASN A 51 18.13 26.21 10.56
C ASN A 51 17.92 27.17 11.74
N ASN A 52 17.46 26.71 12.91
CA ASN A 52 17.35 27.54 14.11
C ASN A 52 18.54 27.38 15.07
N LEU A 53 19.46 26.44 14.82
CA LEU A 53 20.63 26.21 15.68
C LEU A 53 21.73 27.25 15.43
N ASN A 54 22.05 28.09 16.42
CA ASN A 54 23.14 29.08 16.34
C ASN A 54 24.54 28.46 16.49
N THR A 55 24.62 27.23 16.98
CA THR A 55 25.88 26.51 17.25
C THR A 55 26.57 25.99 15.99
N LEU A 56 25.86 25.94 14.85
CA LEU A 56 26.39 25.48 13.55
C LEU A 56 27.43 26.44 12.93
N LEU A 57 27.49 27.69 13.40
CA LEU A 57 28.40 28.73 12.90
C LEU A 57 29.89 28.45 13.14
N LYS A 58 30.21 27.48 14.01
CA LYS A 58 31.59 27.14 14.42
C LYS A 58 32.13 25.85 13.80
N LEU A 59 31.35 25.19 12.94
CA LEU A 59 31.78 23.94 12.30
C LEU A 59 32.81 24.23 11.21
N ASN A 60 33.84 23.38 11.12
CA ASN A 60 34.78 23.37 10.01
C ASN A 60 34.34 22.36 8.93
N CYS A 61 33.67 21.27 9.32
CA CYS A 61 33.21 20.25 8.39
C CYS A 61 31.71 19.98 8.54
N PHE A 62 30.99 20.00 7.42
CA PHE A 62 29.55 19.69 7.38
C PHE A 62 29.23 18.76 6.22
N SER A 63 28.38 17.78 6.47
CA SER A 63 27.82 16.92 5.42
C SER A 63 26.32 16.80 5.56
N LEU A 64 25.61 17.04 4.47
CA LEU A 64 24.16 16.90 4.39
C LEU A 64 23.80 15.88 3.29
N TYR A 65 23.19 14.79 3.72
CA TYR A 65 22.64 13.76 2.84
C TYR A 65 21.12 13.77 2.98
N VAL A 66 20.42 14.18 1.93
CA VAL A 66 18.95 14.13 1.87
C VAL A 66 18.57 12.98 0.96
N ARG A 67 18.02 11.90 1.53
CA ARG A 67 17.71 10.68 0.74
C ARG A 67 16.49 10.83 -0.17
N PHE A 68 15.57 11.73 0.15
CA PHE A 68 14.34 11.99 -0.59
C PHE A 68 14.38 13.36 -1.27
N SER A 69 13.42 13.65 -2.14
CA SER A 69 13.32 14.98 -2.74
C SER A 69 12.95 16.03 -1.69
N THR A 70 13.51 17.23 -1.82
CA THR A 70 13.10 18.42 -1.08
C THR A 70 12.59 19.50 -2.03
N TYR A 71 11.53 20.21 -1.63
CA TYR A 71 11.06 21.42 -2.31
C TYR A 71 11.66 22.69 -1.72
N GLU A 72 12.34 22.57 -0.59
CA GLU A 72 12.71 23.67 0.29
C GLU A 72 14.20 24.01 0.17
N PHE A 73 14.79 23.73 -0.99
CA PHE A 73 16.20 24.00 -1.19
C PHE A 73 16.51 25.50 -1.07
N ASP A 74 15.70 26.35 -1.70
CA ASP A 74 15.93 27.81 -1.70
C ASP A 74 15.52 28.48 -0.38
N SER A 75 14.48 27.95 0.28
CA SER A 75 13.89 28.49 1.52
C SER A 75 14.58 28.00 2.79
N LEU A 76 15.12 26.78 2.81
CA LEU A 76 15.71 26.16 4.01
C LEU A 76 17.18 25.76 3.83
N VAL A 77 17.55 25.07 2.75
CA VAL A 77 18.92 24.57 2.57
C VAL A 77 19.89 25.73 2.30
N VAL A 78 19.57 26.64 1.38
CA VAL A 78 20.43 27.79 1.05
C VAL A 78 20.65 28.69 2.28
N PRO A 79 19.62 29.13 3.03
CA PRO A 79 19.83 29.95 4.23
C PRO A 79 20.65 29.24 5.31
N LEU A 80 20.44 27.93 5.49
CA LEU A 80 21.23 27.12 6.42
C LEU A 80 22.72 27.15 6.05
N LEU A 81 23.04 26.86 4.79
CA LEU A 81 24.42 26.82 4.30
C LEU A 81 25.08 28.20 4.40
N ARG A 82 24.37 29.28 4.06
CA ARG A 82 24.87 30.66 4.18
C ARG A 82 25.32 31.03 5.60
N ARG A 83 24.65 30.51 6.62
CA ARG A 83 25.03 30.74 8.02
C ARG A 83 26.36 30.07 8.36
N MET A 84 26.70 28.96 7.71
CA MET A 84 27.93 28.20 7.94
C MET A 84 29.13 28.74 7.13
N SER A 85 29.38 30.05 7.18
CA SER A 85 30.42 30.73 6.38
C SER A 85 31.87 30.28 6.69
N ASN A 86 32.08 29.67 7.85
CA ASN A 86 33.41 29.24 8.34
C ASN A 86 33.78 27.82 7.95
N LEU A 87 32.95 27.12 7.17
CA LEU A 87 33.24 25.75 6.75
C LEU A 87 34.49 25.70 5.88
N GLU A 88 35.36 24.73 6.20
CA GLU A 88 36.52 24.33 5.41
C GLU A 88 36.14 23.17 4.48
N ASN A 89 35.22 22.29 4.90
CA ASN A 89 34.78 21.13 4.13
C ASN A 89 33.25 21.02 4.11
N LEU A 90 32.68 20.93 2.90
CA LEU A 90 31.25 20.75 2.68
C LEU A 90 30.99 19.55 1.78
N THR A 91 30.08 18.66 2.20
CA THR A 91 29.58 17.56 1.37
C THR A 91 28.06 17.63 1.25
N LEU A 92 27.53 17.65 0.02
CA LEU A 92 26.08 17.73 -0.24
C LEU A 92 25.62 16.60 -1.16
N SER A 93 24.69 15.76 -0.71
CA SER A 93 23.94 14.85 -1.59
C SER A 93 22.46 15.17 -1.47
N LEU A 94 21.89 15.73 -2.55
CA LEU A 94 20.57 16.34 -2.55
C LEU A 94 19.77 15.93 -3.78
N HIS A 95 18.50 15.63 -3.57
CA HIS A 95 17.50 15.63 -4.63
C HIS A 95 16.54 16.80 -4.41
N VAL A 96 16.49 17.73 -5.35
CA VAL A 96 15.67 18.94 -5.28
C VAL A 96 14.59 18.83 -6.33
N SER A 97 13.33 18.96 -5.95
CA SER A 97 12.21 18.86 -6.89
C SER A 97 11.44 20.18 -7.00
N LYS A 98 10.65 20.33 -8.09
CA LYS A 98 9.76 21.47 -8.34
C LYS A 98 10.42 22.84 -8.35
N ARG A 99 11.69 22.93 -8.75
CA ARG A 99 12.30 24.24 -9.01
C ARG A 99 11.84 24.80 -10.36
N ASN A 100 11.93 26.12 -10.50
CA ASN A 100 11.71 26.80 -11.79
C ASN A 100 12.94 26.76 -12.72
N SER A 101 14.09 26.29 -12.21
CA SER A 101 15.35 26.15 -12.92
C SER A 101 16.21 25.05 -12.30
N PHE A 102 17.12 24.49 -13.08
CA PHE A 102 18.21 23.66 -12.54
C PHE A 102 19.17 24.50 -11.69
N ILE A 103 20.03 23.81 -10.95
CA ILE A 103 21.09 24.39 -10.13
C ILE A 103 22.41 24.25 -10.89
N ASP A 104 22.95 25.38 -11.35
CA ASP A 104 24.24 25.45 -12.06
C ASP A 104 25.34 26.05 -11.17
N GLY A 105 26.56 26.14 -11.72
CA GLY A 105 27.70 26.70 -10.99
C GLY A 105 27.50 28.18 -10.65
N THR A 106 26.80 28.92 -11.50
CA THR A 106 26.45 30.33 -11.27
C THR A 106 25.54 30.49 -10.06
N TYR A 107 24.49 29.68 -9.99
CA TYR A 107 23.55 29.66 -8.88
C TYR A 107 24.27 29.31 -7.57
N LEU A 108 24.98 28.19 -7.54
CA LEU A 108 25.65 27.76 -6.30
C LEU A 108 26.67 28.78 -5.82
N HIS A 109 27.41 29.42 -6.72
CA HIS A 109 28.35 30.46 -6.33
C HIS A 109 27.65 31.68 -5.73
N ASN A 110 26.66 32.24 -6.44
CA ASN A 110 25.99 33.47 -6.02
C ASN A 110 25.18 33.28 -4.73
N TYR A 111 24.59 32.10 -4.55
CA TYR A 111 23.67 31.85 -3.44
C TYR A 111 24.30 31.11 -2.27
N VAL A 112 25.38 30.35 -2.46
CA VAL A 112 25.98 29.54 -1.39
C VAL A 112 27.48 29.84 -1.22
N LEU A 113 28.28 29.56 -2.26
CA LEU A 113 29.74 29.43 -2.11
C LEU A 113 30.46 30.77 -1.92
N ASN A 114 29.96 31.88 -2.48
CA ASN A 114 30.60 33.20 -2.35
C ASN A 114 30.64 33.70 -0.89
N GLN A 115 29.83 33.12 0.01
CA GLN A 115 29.83 33.47 1.43
C GLN A 115 30.73 32.54 2.27
N MET A 116 31.37 31.54 1.67
CA MET A 116 32.18 30.53 2.36
C MET A 116 33.66 30.71 2.03
N SER A 117 34.27 31.80 2.50
CA SER A 117 35.66 32.17 2.16
C SER A 117 36.72 31.18 2.66
N HIS A 118 36.37 30.33 3.62
CA HIS A 118 37.27 29.31 4.19
C HIS A 118 37.12 27.94 3.53
N LEU A 119 36.20 27.78 2.58
CA LEU A 119 35.90 26.49 1.99
C LEU A 119 37.04 26.01 1.09
N HIS A 120 37.68 24.93 1.51
CA HIS A 120 38.77 24.27 0.77
C HIS A 120 38.26 23.09 -0.04
N THR A 121 37.32 22.33 0.52
CA THR A 121 36.77 21.14 -0.12
C THR A 121 35.27 21.25 -0.26
N PHE A 122 34.77 21.13 -1.49
CA PHE A 122 33.35 21.04 -1.78
C PHE A 122 33.08 19.81 -2.65
N ILE A 123 32.38 18.82 -2.09
CA ILE A 123 32.00 17.59 -2.78
C ILE A 123 30.48 17.56 -2.85
N PHE A 124 29.91 17.31 -4.02
CA PHE A 124 28.46 17.27 -4.15
C PHE A 124 27.95 16.27 -5.19
N ASP A 125 26.68 15.94 -5.01
CA ASP A 125 25.82 15.07 -5.80
C ASP A 125 24.42 15.69 -5.77
N ILE A 126 24.07 16.48 -6.79
CA ILE A 126 22.85 17.28 -6.81
C ILE A 126 22.01 16.89 -8.02
N VAL A 127 20.83 16.34 -7.73
CA VAL A 127 19.77 16.09 -8.71
C VAL A 127 18.72 17.18 -8.57
N THR A 128 18.35 17.83 -9.68
CA THR A 128 17.30 18.86 -9.70
C THR A 128 16.22 18.49 -10.71
N ASP A 129 14.98 18.25 -10.26
CA ASP A 129 13.79 18.29 -11.11
C ASP A 129 13.30 19.73 -11.22
N PHE A 130 13.16 20.22 -12.45
CA PHE A 130 12.75 21.59 -12.72
C PHE A 130 11.63 21.68 -13.76
N VAL A 131 10.78 22.69 -13.62
CA VAL A 131 9.76 23.09 -14.59
C VAL A 131 10.32 24.28 -15.38
N ARG A 132 10.40 24.14 -16.69
CA ARG A 132 10.90 25.17 -17.59
C ARG A 132 9.82 26.19 -17.88
N ILE A 133 10.11 27.41 -17.47
CA ILE A 133 9.26 28.57 -17.77
C ILE A 133 9.49 29.05 -19.22
N ASN A 134 10.69 28.87 -19.77
CA ASN A 134 11.03 29.24 -21.15
C ASN A 134 11.39 28.00 -22.01
N GLN A 135 10.63 27.76 -23.07
CA GLN A 135 10.81 26.62 -23.98
C GLN A 135 11.98 26.79 -24.97
N GLU A 136 12.42 28.02 -25.22
CA GLU A 136 13.43 28.32 -26.25
C GLU A 136 14.86 28.02 -25.79
N PHE A 137 15.14 28.11 -24.49
CA PHE A 137 16.47 27.82 -23.94
C PHE A 137 16.54 26.40 -23.39
N LYS A 138 17.37 25.55 -24.03
CA LYS A 138 17.69 24.17 -23.63
C LYS A 138 19.21 24.02 -23.47
N PRO A 139 19.79 24.31 -22.30
CA PRO A 139 21.21 24.14 -22.08
C PRO A 139 21.63 22.68 -22.23
N SER A 140 22.72 22.44 -22.95
CA SER A 140 23.35 21.13 -22.98
C SER A 140 24.04 20.81 -21.65
N SER A 141 24.38 19.53 -21.43
CA SER A 141 25.24 19.14 -20.31
C SER A 141 26.58 19.87 -20.33
N ASP A 142 27.13 20.15 -21.52
CA ASP A 142 28.37 20.91 -21.66
C ASP A 142 28.20 22.36 -21.19
N ASP A 143 27.08 23.02 -21.54
CA ASP A 143 26.79 24.38 -21.08
C ASP A 143 26.74 24.44 -19.55
N ILE A 144 26.08 23.47 -18.92
CA ILE A 144 25.97 23.37 -17.45
C ILE A 144 27.34 23.12 -16.84
N ARG A 145 28.10 22.15 -17.34
CA ARG A 145 29.44 21.81 -16.86
C ARG A 145 30.39 23.00 -16.94
N CYS A 146 30.34 23.79 -18.02
CA CYS A 146 31.15 25.00 -18.17
C CYS A 146 30.95 25.99 -17.02
N THR A 147 29.71 26.18 -16.53
CA THR A 147 29.45 27.09 -15.41
C THR A 147 30.16 26.70 -14.10
N PHE A 148 30.44 25.41 -13.91
CA PHE A 148 31.18 24.87 -12.76
C PHE A 148 32.69 24.97 -12.97
N ILE A 149 33.16 24.60 -14.16
CA ILE A 149 34.60 24.64 -14.52
C ILE A 149 35.14 26.07 -14.42
N GLU A 150 34.40 27.06 -14.93
CA GLU A 150 34.77 28.48 -14.84
C GLU A 150 34.96 28.97 -13.39
N ARG A 151 34.41 28.23 -12.42
CA ARG A 151 34.48 28.51 -10.98
C ARG A 151 35.45 27.59 -10.24
N GLY A 152 36.25 26.81 -10.98
CA GLY A 152 37.28 25.94 -10.43
C GLY A 152 36.77 24.61 -9.88
N HIS A 153 35.57 24.17 -10.28
CA HIS A 153 35.03 22.87 -9.89
C HIS A 153 35.14 21.86 -11.03
N ASP A 154 35.75 20.70 -10.75
CA ASP A 154 35.75 19.55 -11.66
C ASP A 154 34.50 18.71 -11.42
N VAL A 155 33.66 18.62 -12.44
CA VAL A 155 32.32 18.02 -12.35
C VAL A 155 31.97 17.29 -13.64
N ASP A 156 31.06 16.34 -13.52
CA ASP A 156 30.32 15.83 -14.66
C ASP A 156 28.81 16.02 -14.44
N CYS A 157 28.06 16.04 -15.52
CA CYS A 157 26.62 16.19 -15.45
C CYS A 157 25.91 15.62 -16.67
N TYR A 158 24.63 15.33 -16.49
CA TYR A 158 23.72 15.06 -17.60
C TYR A 158 22.37 15.70 -17.32
N ILE A 159 21.65 16.03 -18.40
CA ILE A 159 20.35 16.69 -18.33
C ILE A 159 19.36 15.99 -19.24
N ASP A 160 18.20 15.69 -18.67
CA ASP A 160 17.05 15.13 -19.35
C ASP A 160 15.98 16.20 -19.54
N TYR A 161 15.37 16.20 -20.72
CA TYR A 161 14.21 17.02 -21.02
C TYR A 161 13.02 16.12 -21.32
N TYR A 162 11.96 16.32 -20.55
CA TYR A 162 10.76 15.51 -20.58
C TYR A 162 9.59 16.25 -21.23
N HIS A 163 8.49 15.54 -21.48
CA HIS A 163 7.22 16.14 -21.84
C HIS A 163 6.75 17.18 -20.80
N TYR A 164 5.89 18.11 -21.23
CA TYR A 164 5.31 19.17 -20.39
C TYR A 164 6.31 20.15 -19.76
N ASN A 165 7.42 20.44 -20.46
CA ASN A 165 8.44 21.40 -20.03
C ASN A 165 9.16 21.01 -18.73
N ILE A 166 9.16 19.73 -18.35
CA ILE A 166 9.88 19.27 -17.17
C ILE A 166 11.29 18.85 -17.60
N GLY A 167 12.28 18.99 -16.73
CA GLY A 167 13.59 18.41 -16.93
C GLY A 167 14.22 17.94 -15.62
N ARG A 168 15.24 17.10 -15.75
CA ARG A 168 16.07 16.67 -14.63
C ARG A 168 17.52 16.94 -14.96
N CYS A 169 18.23 17.63 -14.08
CA CYS A 169 19.66 17.85 -14.18
C CYS A 169 20.34 17.13 -13.03
N HIS A 170 21.32 16.29 -13.32
CA HIS A 170 22.17 15.67 -12.31
C HIS A 170 23.60 16.14 -12.50
N VAL A 171 24.16 16.80 -11.49
CA VAL A 171 25.54 17.28 -11.45
C VAL A 171 26.26 16.76 -10.21
N TYR A 172 27.49 16.32 -10.37
CA TYR A 172 28.29 15.74 -9.28
C TYR A 172 29.77 16.03 -9.44
N SER A 173 30.49 16.07 -8.31
CA SER A 173 31.94 16.32 -8.27
C SER A 173 32.76 15.12 -8.74
N LEU A 174 33.91 15.41 -9.35
CA LEU A 174 34.93 14.43 -9.70
C LEU A 174 36.19 14.56 -8.81
N PRO A 175 36.83 13.45 -8.42
CA PRO A 175 36.35 12.08 -8.52
C PRO A 175 35.15 11.83 -7.59
N PHE A 176 34.23 10.96 -8.03
CA PHE A 176 33.04 10.65 -7.25
C PHE A 176 33.37 9.74 -6.05
N ASN A 177 33.17 10.25 -4.83
CA ASN A 177 33.59 9.59 -3.58
C ASN A 177 32.44 9.12 -2.68
N MET A 178 31.19 9.29 -3.09
CA MET A 178 30.04 8.87 -2.27
C MET A 178 29.67 7.40 -2.46
N LYS A 179 29.02 6.82 -1.46
CA LYS A 179 28.52 5.43 -1.51
C LYS A 179 27.20 5.27 -2.26
N HIS A 180 26.49 6.37 -2.49
CA HIS A 180 25.16 6.38 -3.06
C HIS A 180 25.15 7.23 -4.32
N ILE A 181 24.46 6.76 -5.35
CA ILE A 181 23.95 7.60 -6.43
C ILE A 181 22.46 7.34 -6.53
N ARG A 182 21.67 8.39 -6.71
CA ARG A 182 20.21 8.28 -6.82
C ARG A 182 19.71 8.95 -8.08
N TYR A 183 18.57 8.46 -8.57
CA TYR A 183 17.84 9.02 -9.71
C TYR A 183 18.65 9.03 -11.01
N ILE A 184 19.38 7.95 -11.27
CA ILE A 184 19.92 7.67 -12.60
C ILE A 184 18.76 7.46 -13.59
N THR A 185 18.86 8.14 -14.73
CA THR A 185 17.89 8.11 -15.83
C THR A 185 18.51 7.40 -17.04
N HIS A 186 17.73 7.22 -18.11
CA HIS A 186 18.19 6.57 -19.33
C HIS A 186 19.38 7.28 -20.00
N SER A 187 19.55 8.59 -19.77
CA SER A 187 20.64 9.40 -20.34
C SER A 187 21.97 9.30 -19.59
N PHE A 188 22.06 8.50 -18.52
CA PHE A 188 23.30 8.37 -17.78
C PHE A 188 24.47 7.97 -18.69
N PRO A 189 25.53 8.80 -18.77
CA PRO A 189 26.58 8.64 -19.79
C PRO A 189 27.52 7.46 -19.50
N GLY A 190 27.52 6.93 -18.27
CA GLY A 190 28.50 5.96 -17.79
C GLY A 190 29.57 6.64 -16.93
N GLY A 191 30.76 6.06 -16.89
CA GLY A 191 31.86 6.48 -16.01
C GLY A 191 32.29 5.36 -15.07
N MET A 192 33.25 5.62 -14.18
CA MET A 192 33.81 4.62 -13.25
C MET A 192 33.60 5.05 -11.80
N PHE A 193 32.72 4.36 -11.07
CA PHE A 193 32.28 4.76 -9.73
C PHE A 193 32.64 3.69 -8.70
N MET A 194 33.93 3.61 -8.34
CA MET A 194 34.47 2.56 -7.46
C MET A 194 33.93 2.61 -6.02
N ASN A 195 33.43 3.75 -5.56
CA ASN A 195 32.95 3.93 -4.19
C ASN A 195 31.44 3.68 -4.03
N VAL A 196 30.69 3.65 -5.13
CA VAL A 196 29.23 3.47 -5.10
C VAL A 196 28.90 2.02 -4.74
N ARG A 197 27.95 1.86 -3.83
CA ARG A 197 27.41 0.58 -3.36
C ARG A 197 25.91 0.50 -3.52
N ILE A 198 25.24 1.64 -3.53
CA ILE A 198 23.77 1.74 -3.53
C ILE A 198 23.37 2.65 -4.68
N LEU A 199 22.54 2.11 -5.58
CA LEU A 199 22.08 2.81 -6.76
C LEU A 199 20.55 2.79 -6.85
N LEU A 200 19.94 3.96 -7.10
CA LEU A 200 18.54 4.09 -7.47
C LEU A 200 18.44 4.59 -8.92
N MET A 201 17.75 3.83 -9.77
CA MET A 201 17.44 4.21 -11.15
C MET A 201 15.95 4.50 -11.27
N CYS A 202 15.61 5.65 -11.84
CA CYS A 202 14.23 6.05 -12.04
C CYS A 202 14.09 7.01 -13.21
N ASP A 203 13.22 6.66 -14.16
CA ASP A 203 12.86 7.49 -15.30
C ASP A 203 11.36 7.81 -15.27
N ILE A 204 11.01 9.06 -15.57
CA ILE A 204 9.64 9.58 -15.41
C ILE A 204 8.91 9.66 -16.76
N ASP A 205 9.62 9.71 -17.89
CA ASP A 205 9.04 10.14 -19.16
C ASP A 205 9.01 9.05 -20.24
N ASN A 206 8.41 7.90 -19.90
CA ASN A 206 8.20 6.80 -20.85
C ASN A 206 9.47 6.31 -21.58
N ASN A 207 10.66 6.56 -21.03
CA ASN A 207 11.91 6.03 -21.57
C ASN A 207 12.21 4.69 -20.91
N SER A 208 12.47 3.68 -21.71
CA SER A 208 12.80 2.33 -21.25
C SER A 208 14.28 2.20 -20.88
N PHE A 209 14.57 1.36 -19.87
CA PHE A 209 15.94 0.92 -19.61
C PHE A 209 16.24 -0.34 -20.42
N GLU A 210 16.99 -0.19 -21.52
CA GLU A 210 17.33 -1.31 -22.39
C GLU A 210 18.49 -2.17 -21.84
N HIS A 211 18.70 -3.35 -22.42
CA HIS A 211 19.79 -4.27 -22.02
C HIS A 211 21.16 -3.55 -21.97
N ASP A 212 21.51 -2.79 -23.01
CA ASP A 212 22.78 -2.05 -23.08
C ASP A 212 22.92 -0.99 -21.98
N PHE A 213 21.79 -0.46 -21.49
CA PHE A 213 21.80 0.43 -20.35
C PHE A 213 22.21 -0.32 -19.09
N PHE A 214 21.63 -1.49 -18.81
CA PHE A 214 22.06 -2.33 -17.68
C PHE A 214 23.52 -2.78 -17.82
N ALA A 215 23.98 -3.09 -19.04
CA ALA A 215 25.38 -3.39 -19.29
C ALA A 215 26.29 -2.20 -18.92
N ARG A 216 25.89 -0.98 -19.28
CA ARG A 216 26.58 0.26 -18.87
C ARG A 216 26.60 0.41 -17.34
N ILE A 217 25.48 0.18 -16.67
CA ILE A 217 25.39 0.22 -15.20
C ILE A 217 26.35 -0.79 -14.56
N SER A 218 26.41 -2.03 -15.04
CA SER A 218 27.32 -3.05 -14.48
C SER A 218 28.80 -2.64 -14.56
N ARG A 219 29.21 -2.01 -15.68
CA ARG A 219 30.58 -1.52 -15.90
C ARG A 219 30.88 -0.29 -15.05
N SER A 220 29.91 0.60 -14.91
CA SER A 220 30.07 1.83 -14.15
C SER A 220 30.12 1.62 -12.64
N PHE A 221 29.46 0.58 -12.13
CA PHE A 221 29.31 0.30 -10.71
C PHE A 221 29.78 -1.13 -10.37
N PRO A 222 31.08 -1.43 -10.51
CA PRO A 222 31.57 -2.81 -10.35
C PRO A 222 31.36 -3.36 -8.95
N LEU A 223 31.26 -2.51 -7.92
CA LEU A 223 31.10 -2.90 -6.52
C LEU A 223 29.66 -2.68 -6.00
N LEU A 224 28.69 -2.55 -6.92
CA LEU A 224 27.28 -2.33 -6.58
C LEU A 224 26.73 -3.49 -5.73
N SER A 225 26.20 -3.19 -4.55
CA SER A 225 25.62 -4.17 -3.64
C SER A 225 24.11 -4.07 -3.50
N ASN A 226 23.52 -2.89 -3.74
CA ASN A 226 22.07 -2.67 -3.72
C ASN A 226 21.64 -1.87 -4.95
N LEU A 227 20.67 -2.39 -5.69
CA LEU A 227 20.09 -1.77 -6.87
C LEU A 227 18.57 -1.64 -6.70
N THR A 228 18.07 -0.41 -6.81
CA THR A 228 16.64 -0.13 -6.88
C THR A 228 16.26 0.34 -8.28
N ILE A 229 15.22 -0.27 -8.83
CA ILE A 229 14.69 0.03 -10.17
C ILE A 229 13.24 0.52 -10.04
N ALA A 230 12.97 1.69 -10.64
CA ALA A 230 11.65 2.28 -10.70
C ALA A 230 11.41 2.85 -12.12
N ASN A 231 10.92 2.01 -13.03
CA ASN A 231 10.50 2.42 -14.36
C ASN A 231 9.25 1.62 -14.79
N THR A 232 8.18 2.32 -15.17
CA THR A 232 6.91 1.71 -15.63
C THR A 232 6.90 1.40 -17.11
N THR A 233 7.86 1.93 -17.88
CA THR A 233 7.93 1.77 -19.33
C THR A 233 8.40 0.36 -19.67
N PRO A 234 7.72 -0.39 -20.54
CA PRO A 234 8.22 -1.69 -21.03
C PRO A 234 9.51 -1.54 -21.83
N GLN A 235 10.34 -2.59 -21.85
CA GLN A 235 11.53 -2.63 -22.70
C GLN A 235 11.14 -2.81 -24.17
N ASN A 236 11.87 -2.18 -25.09
CA ASN A 236 11.59 -2.31 -26.52
C ASN A 236 12.24 -3.57 -27.10
N LYS A 237 11.53 -4.71 -27.01
CA LYS A 237 12.00 -6.04 -27.45
C LYS A 237 12.46 -6.08 -28.92
N ASN A 238 11.99 -5.17 -29.77
CA ASN A 238 12.41 -5.10 -31.19
C ASN A 238 13.74 -4.37 -31.40
N ARG A 239 14.09 -3.41 -30.51
CA ARG A 239 15.34 -2.63 -30.61
C ARG A 239 16.55 -3.46 -30.20
N SER A 240 16.36 -4.36 -29.22
CA SER A 240 17.36 -5.33 -28.77
C SER A 240 17.77 -6.34 -29.86
N GLN A 241 16.93 -6.54 -30.89
CA GLN A 241 17.18 -7.47 -31.99
C GLN A 241 17.60 -6.80 -33.31
N GLN A 242 17.36 -5.50 -33.50
CA GLN A 242 17.52 -4.83 -34.81
C GLN A 242 18.78 -3.96 -34.98
N LEU A 243 19.49 -3.59 -33.92
CA LEU A 243 20.58 -2.59 -34.02
C LEU A 243 22.01 -3.11 -33.79
N VAL A 244 22.20 -4.40 -33.55
CA VAL A 244 23.51 -4.95 -33.22
C VAL A 244 23.77 -6.23 -34.03
N LYS A 245 24.95 -6.32 -34.64
CA LYS A 245 25.38 -7.53 -35.37
C LYS A 245 25.31 -8.73 -34.41
N PRO A 246 24.92 -9.94 -34.88
CA PRO A 246 24.72 -11.13 -34.02
C PRO A 246 25.92 -11.55 -33.14
N GLU A 247 27.11 -10.99 -33.40
CA GLU A 247 28.33 -11.25 -32.62
C GLU A 247 28.44 -10.43 -31.32
N GLU A 248 27.69 -9.33 -31.18
CA GLU A 248 27.72 -8.46 -29.99
C GLU A 248 26.52 -8.70 -29.03
N THR A 249 25.50 -9.46 -29.43
CA THR A 249 24.27 -9.72 -28.65
C THR A 249 24.37 -10.84 -27.60
N SER A 250 25.56 -11.15 -27.07
CA SER A 250 25.70 -12.34 -26.19
C SER A 250 26.51 -12.16 -24.91
N SER A 251 26.91 -10.94 -24.55
CA SER A 251 27.57 -10.75 -23.26
C SER A 251 26.54 -10.70 -22.15
N ILE A 252 26.35 -11.84 -21.47
CA ILE A 252 25.62 -11.90 -20.21
C ILE A 252 26.16 -10.81 -19.26
N ILE A 253 25.27 -9.95 -18.75
CA ILE A 253 25.64 -8.89 -17.82
C ILE A 253 25.86 -9.52 -16.44
N GLU A 254 27.02 -9.35 -15.84
CA GLU A 254 27.28 -9.86 -14.50
C GLU A 254 27.30 -8.72 -13.47
N TYR A 255 26.48 -8.86 -12.43
CA TYR A 255 26.55 -8.01 -11.24
C TYR A 255 27.17 -8.80 -10.09
N SER A 256 28.50 -8.91 -10.08
CA SER A 256 29.24 -9.82 -9.20
C SER A 256 29.06 -9.55 -7.71
N HIS A 257 28.67 -8.33 -7.32
CA HIS A 257 28.54 -7.92 -5.92
C HIS A 257 27.10 -7.59 -5.49
N LEU A 258 26.12 -7.70 -6.39
CA LEU A 258 24.75 -7.32 -6.09
C LEU A 258 24.12 -8.33 -5.12
N ASP A 259 23.88 -7.88 -3.89
CA ASP A 259 23.29 -8.65 -2.80
C ASP A 259 21.77 -8.42 -2.70
N GLU A 260 21.33 -7.21 -3.01
CA GLU A 260 19.95 -6.75 -2.86
C GLU A 260 19.44 -6.09 -4.15
N LEU A 261 18.35 -6.61 -4.69
CA LEU A 261 17.67 -6.06 -5.86
C LEU A 261 16.22 -5.71 -5.50
N ILE A 262 15.87 -4.45 -5.72
CA ILE A 262 14.58 -3.88 -5.36
C ILE A 262 13.86 -3.38 -6.60
N PHE A 263 12.71 -3.98 -6.90
CA PHE A 263 11.76 -3.46 -7.86
C PHE A 263 10.68 -2.67 -7.13
N SER A 264 10.53 -1.39 -7.46
CA SER A 264 9.51 -0.52 -6.87
C SER A 264 8.10 -1.13 -7.04
N PRO A 265 7.30 -1.24 -5.96
CA PRO A 265 5.97 -1.85 -6.02
C PRO A 265 4.96 -1.05 -6.83
N VAL A 266 5.15 0.24 -7.02
CA VAL A 266 4.19 1.09 -7.73
C VAL A 266 4.65 1.46 -9.13
N SER A 267 5.93 1.23 -9.44
CA SER A 267 6.56 1.82 -10.61
C SER A 267 7.62 0.93 -11.26
N THR A 268 7.35 -0.37 -11.41
CA THR A 268 8.25 -1.27 -12.17
C THR A 268 7.45 -2.11 -13.16
N HIS A 269 7.85 -2.08 -14.44
CA HIS A 269 7.36 -3.01 -15.46
C HIS A 269 7.95 -4.42 -15.30
N ILE A 270 7.20 -5.45 -15.68
CA ILE A 270 7.60 -6.86 -15.54
C ILE A 270 8.86 -7.22 -16.35
N ASP A 271 9.09 -6.56 -17.49
CA ASP A 271 10.26 -6.83 -18.34
C ASP A 271 11.58 -6.69 -17.58
N TYR A 272 11.68 -5.72 -16.66
CA TYR A 272 12.89 -5.54 -15.84
C TYR A 272 13.11 -6.70 -14.86
N VAL A 273 12.03 -7.31 -14.37
CA VAL A 273 12.11 -8.52 -13.55
C VAL A 273 12.63 -9.69 -14.40
N GLU A 274 12.14 -9.82 -15.63
CA GLU A 274 12.63 -10.83 -16.59
C GLU A 274 14.11 -10.63 -16.92
N GLU A 275 14.53 -9.39 -17.19
CA GLU A 275 15.91 -9.02 -17.52
C GLU A 275 16.92 -9.45 -16.45
N PHE A 276 16.58 -9.26 -15.17
CA PHE A 276 17.47 -9.59 -14.06
C PHE A 276 17.35 -11.06 -13.61
N LEU A 277 16.15 -11.63 -13.59
CA LEU A 277 15.99 -13.01 -13.13
C LEU A 277 16.41 -14.02 -14.20
N CYS A 278 16.28 -13.73 -15.48
CA CYS A 278 16.68 -14.64 -16.56
C CYS A 278 18.21 -14.68 -16.70
N ASN A 279 18.80 -15.86 -16.42
CA ASN A 279 20.24 -16.09 -16.45
C ASN A 279 20.89 -16.02 -17.85
N LEU A 280 20.07 -15.99 -18.91
CA LEU A 280 20.51 -15.76 -20.28
C LEU A 280 20.86 -14.29 -20.53
N ASN A 281 20.31 -13.38 -19.73
CA ASN A 281 20.51 -11.94 -19.87
C ASN A 281 21.49 -11.43 -18.80
N THR A 282 21.26 -11.83 -17.54
CA THR A 282 21.98 -11.30 -16.38
C THR A 282 22.45 -12.42 -15.44
N ARG A 283 23.63 -12.28 -14.82
CA ARG A 283 24.15 -13.15 -13.75
C ARG A 283 24.19 -12.40 -12.44
N LEU A 284 23.56 -12.98 -11.42
CA LEU A 284 23.44 -12.41 -10.08
C LEU A 284 24.05 -13.36 -9.03
N PRO A 285 25.37 -13.59 -9.04
CA PRO A 285 26.00 -14.64 -8.23
C PRO A 285 25.94 -14.39 -6.72
N CYS A 286 25.61 -13.16 -6.27
CA CYS A 286 25.55 -12.80 -4.86
C CYS A 286 24.16 -12.41 -4.37
N LEU A 287 23.13 -12.48 -5.23
CA LEU A 287 21.79 -12.03 -4.87
C LEU A 287 21.22 -12.87 -3.73
N SER A 288 20.98 -12.22 -2.59
CA SER A 288 20.42 -12.85 -1.39
C SER A 288 19.09 -12.24 -0.95
N LYS A 289 18.83 -10.98 -1.33
CA LYS A 289 17.60 -10.25 -1.01
C LYS A 289 16.91 -9.77 -2.28
N PHE A 290 15.61 -10.01 -2.35
CA PHE A 290 14.82 -9.65 -3.52
C PHE A 290 13.48 -9.02 -3.13
N HIS A 291 13.16 -7.88 -3.71
CA HIS A 291 11.90 -7.18 -3.47
C HIS A 291 11.16 -7.01 -4.79
N VAL A 292 9.95 -7.56 -4.87
CA VAL A 292 9.23 -7.68 -6.15
C VAL A 292 7.73 -7.80 -5.94
N LYS A 293 6.94 -7.44 -6.95
CA LYS A 293 5.52 -7.80 -7.00
C LYS A 293 5.35 -9.31 -7.09
N TYR A 294 4.43 -9.87 -6.31
CA TYR A 294 4.18 -11.30 -6.30
C TYR A 294 3.83 -11.83 -7.71
N GLU A 295 2.95 -11.12 -8.40
CA GLU A 295 2.44 -11.48 -9.73
C GLU A 295 3.56 -11.50 -10.77
N HIS A 296 4.50 -10.54 -10.69
CA HIS A 296 5.65 -10.48 -11.59
C HIS A 296 6.60 -11.64 -11.34
N LEU A 297 6.87 -11.98 -10.08
CA LEU A 297 7.77 -13.10 -9.76
C LEU A 297 7.19 -14.43 -10.25
N VAL A 298 5.92 -14.69 -9.95
CA VAL A 298 5.23 -15.93 -10.37
C VAL A 298 5.25 -16.04 -11.89
N THR A 299 4.95 -14.96 -12.60
CA THR A 299 4.92 -14.95 -14.07
C THR A 299 6.31 -15.17 -14.67
N VAL A 300 7.31 -14.41 -14.24
CA VAL A 300 8.67 -14.48 -14.82
C VAL A 300 9.34 -15.82 -14.54
N THR A 301 9.14 -16.37 -13.33
CA THR A 301 9.76 -17.64 -12.91
C THR A 301 8.93 -18.86 -13.28
N GLU A 302 7.71 -18.67 -13.77
CA GLU A 302 6.73 -19.74 -13.97
C GLU A 302 6.55 -20.55 -12.68
N ASN A 303 6.24 -19.89 -11.56
CA ASN A 303 6.25 -20.53 -10.23
C ASN A 303 7.56 -21.28 -9.91
N PHE A 304 8.70 -20.69 -10.27
CA PHE A 304 10.04 -21.26 -10.14
C PHE A 304 10.29 -22.56 -10.93
N THR A 305 9.45 -22.91 -11.92
CA THR A 305 9.72 -24.03 -12.83
C THR A 305 10.61 -23.64 -14.02
N ARG A 306 10.73 -22.34 -14.33
CA ARG A 306 11.55 -21.85 -15.44
C ARG A 306 13.05 -22.03 -15.15
N ASN A 307 13.70 -22.91 -15.91
CA ASN A 307 15.12 -23.22 -15.71
C ASN A 307 16.05 -22.01 -15.85
N THR A 308 15.71 -21.04 -16.70
CA THR A 308 16.53 -19.85 -16.92
C THR A 308 16.53 -18.91 -15.71
N THR A 309 15.52 -18.94 -14.84
CA THR A 309 15.51 -18.08 -13.64
C THR A 309 16.16 -18.74 -12.43
N ARG A 310 16.29 -20.07 -12.46
CA ARG A 310 16.75 -20.88 -11.33
C ARG A 310 18.12 -20.48 -10.80
N MET A 311 19.08 -20.15 -11.68
CA MET A 311 20.45 -19.83 -11.24
C MET A 311 20.50 -18.53 -10.43
N ASN A 312 19.85 -17.47 -10.89
CA ASN A 312 19.84 -16.19 -10.18
C ASN A 312 19.00 -16.24 -8.89
N CYS A 313 17.97 -17.10 -8.85
CA CYS A 313 17.17 -17.31 -7.65
C CYS A 313 17.80 -18.27 -6.62
N ALA A 314 18.84 -19.03 -6.98
CA ALA A 314 19.35 -20.15 -6.16
C ALA A 314 19.92 -19.74 -4.80
N LYS A 315 20.39 -18.48 -4.66
CA LYS A 315 21.01 -17.96 -3.43
C LYS A 315 20.10 -17.02 -2.63
N LEU A 316 18.86 -16.84 -3.07
CA LEU A 316 17.88 -16.01 -2.37
C LEU A 316 17.63 -16.57 -0.96
N LYS A 317 17.84 -15.71 0.03
CA LYS A 317 17.56 -15.97 1.45
C LYS A 317 16.31 -15.23 1.92
N TYR A 318 16.03 -14.10 1.28
CA TYR A 318 14.91 -13.23 1.63
C TYR A 318 14.20 -12.75 0.36
N VAL A 319 12.89 -12.94 0.32
CA VAL A 319 12.03 -12.39 -0.73
C VAL A 319 10.93 -11.58 -0.05
N ASN A 320 10.88 -10.29 -0.35
CA ASN A 320 9.79 -9.42 0.08
C ASN A 320 8.80 -9.27 -1.08
N PHE A 321 7.54 -9.58 -0.78
CA PHE A 321 6.46 -9.50 -1.76
C PHE A 321 5.62 -8.26 -1.54
N TYR A 322 5.36 -7.57 -2.64
CA TYR A 322 4.31 -6.58 -2.70
C TYR A 322 3.13 -7.20 -3.44
N ARG A 323 1.93 -7.08 -2.86
CA ARG A 323 0.69 -7.37 -3.58
C ARG A 323 0.13 -6.03 -4.06
N GLU A 324 -0.25 -5.95 -5.33
CA GLU A 324 -1.04 -4.80 -5.76
C GLU A 324 -2.32 -4.73 -4.92
N LEU A 325 -2.67 -3.52 -4.45
CA LEU A 325 -4.01 -3.30 -3.91
C LEU A 325 -5.01 -3.64 -5.02
N GLY A 326 -6.06 -4.36 -4.65
CA GLY A 326 -7.14 -4.67 -5.57
C GLY A 326 -7.74 -3.39 -6.19
N ILE A 327 -8.20 -3.45 -7.43
CA ILE A 327 -9.08 -2.43 -7.98
C ILE A 327 -10.51 -2.82 -7.60
N CYS A 328 -11.20 -2.00 -6.80
CA CYS A 328 -12.58 -2.25 -6.38
C CYS A 328 -13.54 -1.31 -7.10
N TYR A 329 -14.79 -1.75 -7.29
CA TYR A 329 -15.89 -0.83 -7.56
C TYR A 329 -16.29 -0.11 -6.25
N ILE A 330 -16.60 1.18 -6.35
CA ILE A 330 -17.27 1.97 -5.31
C ILE A 330 -18.44 2.72 -5.93
N CYS A 331 -19.61 2.63 -5.32
CA CYS A 331 -20.79 3.36 -5.76
C CYS A 331 -21.19 4.38 -4.68
N GLU A 332 -21.31 5.65 -5.06
CA GLU A 332 -21.61 6.73 -4.10
C GLU A 332 -22.97 6.53 -3.41
N GLY A 333 -22.97 6.60 -2.08
CA GLY A 333 -24.16 6.78 -1.25
C GLY A 333 -25.01 5.55 -0.94
N GLY A 334 -24.71 4.39 -1.55
CA GLY A 334 -25.64 3.26 -1.55
C GLY A 334 -26.99 3.62 -2.20
N PHE A 335 -27.77 2.63 -2.62
CA PHE A 335 -29.08 2.91 -3.22
C PHE A 335 -30.16 2.00 -2.64
N THR A 336 -31.33 2.57 -2.39
CA THR A 336 -32.55 1.82 -2.10
C THR A 336 -33.35 1.64 -3.38
N LEU A 337 -33.62 0.40 -3.73
CA LEU A 337 -34.37 -0.03 -4.90
C LEU A 337 -35.78 -0.42 -4.47
N ASN A 338 -36.78 -0.02 -5.24
CA ASN A 338 -38.18 -0.34 -4.99
C ASN A 338 -38.58 -1.76 -5.45
N TYR A 339 -37.60 -2.65 -5.62
CA TYR A 339 -37.79 -4.04 -6.00
C TYR A 339 -36.78 -4.94 -5.29
N THR A 340 -37.07 -6.24 -5.26
CA THR A 340 -36.19 -7.29 -4.73
C THR A 340 -35.11 -7.60 -5.76
N VAL A 341 -33.84 -7.41 -5.39
CA VAL A 341 -32.71 -7.75 -6.24
C VAL A 341 -32.57 -9.28 -6.33
N THR A 342 -32.56 -9.80 -7.54
CA THR A 342 -32.32 -11.21 -7.89
C THR A 342 -31.15 -11.29 -8.87
N SER A 343 -30.74 -12.51 -9.26
CA SER A 343 -29.71 -12.69 -10.31
C SER A 343 -30.04 -11.97 -11.63
N ASP A 344 -31.32 -11.76 -11.92
CA ASP A 344 -31.78 -11.17 -13.18
C ASP A 344 -32.01 -9.66 -13.08
N THR A 345 -32.16 -9.13 -11.87
CA THR A 345 -32.49 -7.71 -11.62
C THR A 345 -31.35 -6.94 -10.96
N VAL A 346 -30.11 -7.45 -11.01
CA VAL A 346 -28.94 -6.74 -10.48
C VAL A 346 -28.80 -5.35 -11.13
N PRO A 347 -28.66 -4.27 -10.34
CA PRO A 347 -28.49 -2.93 -10.88
C PRO A 347 -27.15 -2.80 -11.62
N SER A 348 -27.13 -2.00 -12.68
CA SER A 348 -25.90 -1.73 -13.45
C SER A 348 -24.87 -0.96 -12.62
N PHE A 349 -23.61 -1.40 -12.68
CA PHE A 349 -22.48 -0.73 -12.01
C PHE A 349 -21.87 0.38 -12.86
N SER A 350 -22.53 0.81 -13.95
CA SER A 350 -22.01 1.85 -14.85
C SER A 350 -21.79 3.21 -14.18
N LYS A 351 -22.40 3.46 -13.01
CA LYS A 351 -22.24 4.69 -12.22
C LYS A 351 -21.17 4.57 -11.12
N CYS A 352 -20.58 3.39 -10.96
CA CYS A 352 -19.60 3.12 -9.92
C CYS A 352 -18.20 3.46 -10.43
N GLN A 353 -17.34 3.95 -9.55
CA GLN A 353 -15.95 4.29 -9.85
C GLN A 353 -15.04 3.11 -9.54
N LEU A 354 -13.91 3.02 -10.25
CA LEU A 354 -12.85 2.09 -9.91
C LEU A 354 -11.85 2.80 -8.99
N VAL A 355 -11.60 2.22 -7.83
CA VAL A 355 -10.66 2.73 -6.83
C VAL A 355 -9.67 1.67 -6.42
N ASN A 356 -8.47 2.07 -6.00
CA ASN A 356 -7.52 1.13 -5.40
C ASN A 356 -7.96 0.85 -3.96
N GLY A 357 -8.34 -0.39 -3.67
CA GLY A 357 -8.77 -0.87 -2.36
C GLY A 357 -8.12 -2.23 -2.03
N GLY A 358 -7.70 -2.41 -0.78
CA GLY A 358 -7.15 -3.69 -0.33
C GLY A 358 -8.24 -4.78 -0.23
N ILE A 359 -9.47 -4.35 0.04
CA ILE A 359 -10.63 -5.22 0.22
C ILE A 359 -11.79 -4.60 -0.55
N CYS A 360 -12.44 -5.40 -1.38
CA CYS A 360 -13.65 -5.01 -2.07
C CYS A 360 -14.86 -5.68 -1.40
N TRP A 361 -15.95 -4.95 -1.19
CA TRP A 361 -17.16 -5.54 -0.61
C TRP A 361 -18.44 -5.20 -1.38
N ILE A 362 -19.46 -6.03 -1.19
CA ILE A 362 -20.84 -5.82 -1.63
C ILE A 362 -21.76 -6.17 -0.46
N THR A 363 -22.76 -5.35 -0.18
CA THR A 363 -23.83 -5.67 0.76
C THR A 363 -25.19 -5.51 0.08
N VAL A 364 -26.04 -6.52 0.21
CA VAL A 364 -27.44 -6.48 -0.23
C VAL A 364 -28.32 -6.77 0.98
N ILE A 365 -29.32 -5.92 1.21
CA ILE A 365 -30.32 -6.10 2.26
C ILE A 365 -31.69 -6.08 1.59
N TRP A 366 -32.46 -7.15 1.72
CA TRP A 366 -33.84 -7.24 1.28
C TRP A 366 -34.79 -7.01 2.44
N ASN A 367 -35.63 -5.99 2.34
CA ASN A 367 -36.72 -5.78 3.29
C ASN A 367 -37.96 -6.54 2.80
N GLN A 368 -38.31 -7.61 3.52
CA GLN A 368 -39.39 -8.53 3.15
C GLN A 368 -40.77 -7.90 3.36
N ASN A 369 -40.90 -6.87 4.20
CA ASN A 369 -42.18 -6.21 4.45
C ASN A 369 -42.65 -5.37 3.25
N ASN A 370 -41.73 -4.70 2.56
CA ASN A 370 -42.04 -3.77 1.48
C ASN A 370 -41.43 -4.16 0.12
N HIS A 371 -40.77 -5.32 0.05
CA HIS A 371 -40.11 -5.86 -1.15
C HIS A 371 -39.06 -4.91 -1.76
N THR A 372 -38.43 -4.09 -0.92
CA THR A 372 -37.34 -3.19 -1.33
C THR A 372 -35.98 -3.81 -1.05
N SER A 373 -34.95 -3.36 -1.78
CA SER A 373 -33.56 -3.78 -1.53
C SER A 373 -32.68 -2.55 -1.28
N SER A 374 -31.82 -2.62 -0.28
CA SER A 374 -30.71 -1.67 -0.09
C SER A 374 -29.42 -2.30 -0.57
N PHE A 375 -28.60 -1.50 -1.25
CA PHE A 375 -27.42 -1.95 -1.95
C PHE A 375 -26.22 -1.05 -1.65
N LEU A 376 -25.08 -1.66 -1.29
CA LEU A 376 -23.81 -0.97 -1.07
C LEU A 376 -22.68 -1.72 -1.77
N VAL A 377 -21.82 -0.98 -2.48
CA VAL A 377 -20.60 -1.49 -3.10
C VAL A 377 -19.52 -0.46 -2.83
N ASP A 378 -18.45 -0.90 -2.18
CA ASP A 378 -17.44 -0.01 -1.63
C ASP A 378 -16.14 -0.79 -1.36
N SER A 379 -15.12 -0.12 -0.82
CA SER A 379 -13.77 -0.63 -0.68
C SER A 379 -13.09 -0.14 0.59
N ILE A 380 -12.24 -0.97 1.18
CA ILE A 380 -11.42 -0.60 2.32
C ILE A 380 -9.96 -0.50 1.88
N ASN A 381 -9.36 0.68 2.11
CA ASN A 381 -7.97 0.97 1.72
C ASN A 381 -6.94 0.48 2.75
N THR A 382 -7.36 0.10 3.95
CA THR A 382 -6.45 -0.26 5.03
C THR A 382 -6.16 -1.75 5.06
N LEU A 383 -4.89 -2.11 4.83
CA LEU A 383 -4.32 -3.45 5.05
C LEU A 383 -4.20 -3.82 6.56
N SER A 384 -4.68 -2.97 7.48
CA SER A 384 -4.45 -3.13 8.93
C SER A 384 -5.38 -4.13 9.62
N VAL A 385 -6.23 -4.82 8.88
CA VAL A 385 -7.14 -5.82 9.46
C VAL A 385 -6.66 -7.19 8.99
N ASN A 386 -6.39 -8.08 9.95
CA ASN A 386 -6.07 -9.50 9.73
C ASN A 386 -7.28 -10.23 9.13
N TYR A 387 -7.77 -9.80 7.98
CA TYR A 387 -8.69 -10.63 7.22
C TYR A 387 -7.90 -11.83 6.70
N THR A 388 -8.50 -13.00 6.87
CA THR A 388 -8.08 -14.21 6.18
C THR A 388 -7.98 -13.90 4.69
N SER A 389 -6.98 -14.47 4.01
CA SER A 389 -6.76 -14.27 2.57
C SER A 389 -7.87 -14.82 1.68
N GLU A 390 -9.02 -15.19 2.26
CA GLU A 390 -10.11 -15.88 1.60
C GLU A 390 -11.27 -14.95 1.26
N HIS A 391 -11.96 -15.22 0.15
CA HIS A 391 -13.22 -14.56 -0.16
C HIS A 391 -14.35 -15.12 0.71
N ILE A 392 -15.17 -14.22 1.26
CA ILE A 392 -16.17 -14.54 2.28
C ILE A 392 -17.54 -14.08 1.80
N ILE A 393 -18.54 -14.95 1.98
CA ILE A 393 -19.96 -14.55 1.92
C ILE A 393 -20.55 -14.73 3.31
N MET A 394 -21.24 -13.70 3.78
CA MET A 394 -21.96 -13.69 5.04
C MET A 394 -23.43 -13.46 4.74
N ALA A 395 -24.28 -14.46 4.92
CA ALA A 395 -25.71 -14.36 4.66
C ALA A 395 -26.50 -14.38 5.97
N SER A 396 -27.58 -13.60 6.05
CA SER A 396 -28.43 -13.55 7.23
C SER A 396 -29.93 -13.48 6.93
N ALA A 397 -30.71 -13.98 7.88
CA ALA A 397 -32.13 -13.69 8.02
C ALA A 397 -32.33 -13.04 9.40
N ASP A 398 -33.02 -11.91 9.43
CA ASP A 398 -33.17 -11.06 10.61
C ASP A 398 -34.65 -10.65 10.76
N MET A 399 -35.15 -10.68 11.98
CA MET A 399 -36.46 -10.13 12.35
C MET A 399 -36.31 -9.26 13.59
N THR A 400 -36.68 -7.99 13.48
CA THR A 400 -36.40 -6.98 14.51
C THR A 400 -37.61 -6.09 14.76
N VAL A 401 -37.88 -5.75 16.02
CA VAL A 401 -38.91 -4.78 16.39
C VAL A 401 -38.35 -3.36 16.30
N VAL A 402 -38.91 -2.51 15.43
CA VAL A 402 -38.42 -1.13 15.28
C VAL A 402 -39.06 -0.25 16.36
N HIS A 403 -38.26 0.19 17.33
CA HIS A 403 -38.66 0.86 18.58
C HIS A 403 -39.65 2.05 18.41
N GLN A 404 -39.65 2.73 17.27
CA GLN A 404 -40.47 3.93 17.07
C GLN A 404 -41.92 3.64 16.65
N HIS A 405 -42.23 2.43 16.18
CA HIS A 405 -43.50 2.17 15.49
C HIS A 405 -44.12 0.79 15.82
N GLU A 406 -43.49 0.00 16.71
CA GLU A 406 -43.94 -1.34 17.10
C GLU A 406 -44.20 -2.30 15.92
N PHE A 407 -43.63 -2.04 14.74
CA PHE A 407 -43.69 -2.97 13.62
C PHE A 407 -42.49 -3.91 13.60
N LEU A 408 -42.74 -5.13 13.13
CA LEU A 408 -41.70 -6.12 12.86
C LEU A 408 -41.10 -5.86 11.49
N GLN A 409 -39.80 -5.63 11.43
CA GLN A 409 -39.04 -5.60 10.20
C GLN A 409 -38.38 -6.96 10.00
N VAL A 410 -38.66 -7.60 8.86
CA VAL A 410 -38.01 -8.84 8.43
C VAL A 410 -37.07 -8.50 7.28
N ASN A 411 -35.79 -8.78 7.47
CA ASN A 411 -34.78 -8.57 6.45
C ASN A 411 -34.08 -9.88 6.13
N HIS A 412 -33.75 -10.07 4.86
CA HIS A 412 -32.64 -10.94 4.48
C HIS A 412 -31.45 -10.06 4.13
N SER A 413 -30.24 -10.55 4.33
CA SER A 413 -29.08 -9.84 3.82
C SER A 413 -27.98 -10.80 3.39
N PHE A 414 -27.07 -10.30 2.56
CA PHE A 414 -25.73 -10.86 2.53
C PHE A 414 -24.68 -9.76 2.32
N GLY A 415 -23.50 -10.03 2.86
CA GLY A 415 -22.26 -9.34 2.57
C GLY A 415 -21.32 -10.26 1.81
N TYR A 416 -20.62 -9.73 0.82
CA TYR A 416 -19.54 -10.39 0.09
C TYR A 416 -18.27 -9.58 0.23
N VAL A 417 -17.18 -10.22 0.62
CA VAL A 417 -15.86 -9.61 0.81
C VAL A 417 -14.85 -10.38 -0.03
N CYS A 418 -14.07 -9.67 -0.83
CA CYS A 418 -13.07 -10.27 -1.71
C CYS A 418 -11.81 -9.41 -1.85
N LEU A 419 -10.69 -10.06 -2.15
CA LEU A 419 -9.33 -9.46 -2.15
C LEU A 419 -8.73 -9.34 -3.55
N SER A 420 -9.50 -9.66 -4.59
CA SER A 420 -9.02 -9.74 -5.98
C SER A 420 -9.44 -8.50 -6.78
N ASN A 421 -8.70 -8.21 -7.85
CA ASN A 421 -9.05 -7.13 -8.76
C ASN A 421 -10.46 -7.30 -9.32
N LYS A 422 -11.28 -6.26 -9.15
CA LYS A 422 -12.64 -6.10 -9.67
C LYS A 422 -13.57 -7.24 -9.26
N CYS A 423 -13.33 -7.87 -8.11
CA CYS A 423 -14.11 -9.01 -7.67
C CYS A 423 -15.52 -8.62 -7.23
N ASN A 424 -15.72 -7.38 -6.74
CA ASN A 424 -17.03 -6.84 -6.38
C ASN A 424 -17.75 -6.22 -7.59
N ASN A 425 -17.90 -6.98 -8.69
CA ASN A 425 -18.56 -6.52 -9.91
C ASN A 425 -19.99 -7.09 -10.07
N GLU A 426 -20.70 -6.60 -11.09
CA GLU A 426 -22.07 -7.02 -11.40
C GLU A 426 -22.19 -8.54 -11.66
N MET A 427 -21.22 -9.12 -12.36
CA MET A 427 -21.22 -10.55 -12.70
C MET A 427 -21.03 -11.42 -11.45
N SER A 428 -20.07 -11.07 -10.59
CA SER A 428 -19.86 -11.77 -9.31
C SER A 428 -21.13 -11.71 -8.46
N LEU A 429 -21.77 -10.55 -8.40
CA LEU A 429 -23.03 -10.38 -7.69
C LEU A 429 -24.15 -11.29 -8.25
N LYS A 430 -24.31 -11.35 -9.58
CA LYS A 430 -25.28 -12.27 -10.21
C LYS A 430 -25.00 -13.73 -9.85
N GLN A 431 -23.74 -14.15 -9.86
CA GLN A 431 -23.33 -15.50 -9.49
C GLN A 431 -23.64 -15.84 -8.04
N ILE A 432 -23.36 -14.91 -7.12
CA ILE A 432 -23.68 -15.07 -5.69
C ILE A 432 -25.19 -15.23 -5.52
N LEU A 433 -25.98 -14.35 -6.13
CA LEU A 433 -27.43 -14.37 -6.04
C LEU A 433 -28.06 -15.62 -6.65
N HIS A 434 -27.44 -16.20 -7.67
CA HIS A 434 -27.90 -17.46 -8.24
C HIS A 434 -27.59 -18.67 -7.33
N SER A 435 -26.54 -18.57 -6.52
CA SER A 435 -26.03 -19.67 -5.69
C SER A 435 -26.52 -19.62 -4.24
N LEU A 436 -26.97 -18.46 -3.77
CA LEU A 436 -27.41 -18.22 -2.41
C LEU A 436 -28.93 -18.37 -2.29
N VAL A 437 -29.37 -19.18 -1.33
CA VAL A 437 -30.78 -19.32 -0.96
C VAL A 437 -30.95 -18.97 0.51
N ILE A 438 -31.86 -18.03 0.80
CA ILE A 438 -32.26 -17.64 2.15
C ILE A 438 -33.79 -17.82 2.24
N GLU A 439 -34.22 -18.73 3.11
CA GLU A 439 -35.63 -19.00 3.40
C GLU A 439 -35.84 -18.94 4.92
N ASP A 440 -36.94 -18.33 5.36
CA ASP A 440 -37.32 -18.34 6.78
C ASP A 440 -38.84 -18.35 7.01
N LYS A 441 -39.23 -18.64 8.24
CA LYS A 441 -40.60 -18.57 8.75
C LYS A 441 -40.68 -17.78 10.07
N PHE A 442 -39.77 -16.82 10.29
CA PHE A 442 -39.67 -16.07 11.55
C PHE A 442 -40.96 -15.32 11.86
N ALA A 443 -41.51 -14.59 10.88
CA ALA A 443 -42.75 -13.83 11.06
C ALA A 443 -43.95 -14.72 11.46
N HIS A 444 -43.99 -15.97 10.99
CA HIS A 444 -45.10 -16.89 11.25
C HIS A 444 -44.93 -17.65 12.57
N GLU A 445 -43.70 -18.08 12.90
CA GLU A 445 -43.47 -19.01 14.00
C GLU A 445 -42.83 -18.38 15.24
N LEU A 446 -42.12 -17.27 15.09
CA LEU A 446 -41.26 -16.69 16.13
C LEU A 446 -41.66 -15.27 16.56
N THR A 447 -42.58 -14.62 15.86
CA THR A 447 -43.15 -13.31 16.25
C THR A 447 -43.53 -13.22 17.73
N PRO A 448 -44.19 -14.23 18.35
CA PRO A 448 -44.53 -14.16 19.76
C PRO A 448 -43.32 -13.99 20.68
N LEU A 449 -42.10 -14.38 20.27
CA LEU A 449 -40.90 -14.24 21.11
C LEU A 449 -40.41 -12.79 21.24
N LEU A 450 -40.88 -11.88 20.38
CA LEU A 450 -40.40 -10.51 20.30
C LEU A 450 -41.33 -9.48 20.96
N GLU A 451 -42.32 -9.93 21.72
CA GLU A 451 -43.21 -9.05 22.49
C GLU A 451 -42.42 -8.09 23.40
N ILE A 452 -42.77 -6.81 23.35
CA ILE A 452 -42.16 -5.78 24.19
C ILE A 452 -42.84 -5.80 25.55
N ILE A 453 -42.06 -5.98 26.61
CA ILE A 453 -42.53 -5.90 28.00
C ILE A 453 -41.97 -4.63 28.63
N SER A 454 -42.87 -3.74 29.07
CA SER A 454 -42.50 -2.48 29.73
C SER A 454 -43.38 -2.23 30.96
N PRO A 455 -42.80 -2.06 32.16
CA PRO A 455 -41.38 -2.17 32.46
C PRO A 455 -40.88 -3.62 32.35
N PHE A 456 -39.63 -3.81 31.90
CA PHE A 456 -38.98 -5.12 31.88
C PHE A 456 -38.40 -5.44 33.26
N ASP A 457 -38.66 -6.65 33.75
CA ASP A 457 -38.09 -7.19 34.98
C ASP A 457 -37.27 -8.45 34.66
N THR A 458 -35.95 -8.35 34.80
CA THR A 458 -34.97 -9.40 34.50
C THR A 458 -35.23 -10.68 35.30
N HIS A 459 -35.67 -10.52 36.56
CA HIS A 459 -35.94 -11.66 37.44
C HIS A 459 -37.20 -12.42 37.00
N SER A 460 -38.30 -11.71 36.72
CA SER A 460 -39.53 -12.33 36.22
C SER A 460 -39.36 -12.94 34.83
N ALA A 461 -38.48 -12.36 34.01
CA ALA A 461 -38.15 -12.88 32.68
C ALA A 461 -37.33 -14.18 32.74
N ALA A 462 -36.76 -14.55 33.88
CA ALA A 462 -35.99 -15.78 34.06
C ALA A 462 -34.94 -15.98 32.95
N CYS A 463 -34.14 -14.94 32.67
CA CYS A 463 -33.09 -15.01 31.66
C CYS A 463 -32.13 -16.16 32.01
N TYR A 464 -31.88 -17.05 31.04
CA TYR A 464 -30.85 -18.07 31.21
C TYR A 464 -29.47 -17.42 31.24
N ASP A 465 -28.68 -17.74 32.26
CA ASP A 465 -27.26 -17.42 32.35
C ASP A 465 -26.46 -18.70 32.16
N PHE A 466 -25.97 -18.88 30.94
CA PHE A 466 -25.12 -20.01 30.57
C PHE A 466 -24.17 -19.57 29.47
N ASN A 467 -22.87 -19.66 29.74
CA ASN A 467 -21.86 -19.55 28.70
C ASN A 467 -20.91 -20.74 28.77
N ASN A 468 -20.54 -21.25 27.60
CA ASN A 468 -19.35 -22.07 27.40
C ASN A 468 -18.38 -21.39 26.41
N TYR A 469 -18.68 -20.14 26.05
CA TYR A 469 -17.91 -19.36 25.09
C TYR A 469 -16.87 -18.50 25.81
N THR A 470 -15.61 -18.87 25.63
CA THR A 470 -14.48 -18.30 26.38
C THR A 470 -14.07 -16.89 25.94
N VAL A 471 -14.48 -16.44 24.74
CA VAL A 471 -14.02 -15.17 24.15
C VAL A 471 -15.22 -14.40 23.60
N GLY A 472 -15.92 -13.64 24.43
CA GLY A 472 -16.89 -12.65 23.96
C GLY A 472 -18.34 -12.84 24.40
N CYS A 473 -18.62 -13.64 25.42
CA CYS A 473 -19.92 -13.53 26.09
C CYS A 473 -19.93 -12.29 26.99
N ALA A 474 -20.93 -11.42 26.82
CA ALA A 474 -21.05 -10.20 27.63
C ALA A 474 -21.22 -10.56 29.11
N SER A 475 -20.64 -9.75 29.99
CA SER A 475 -20.82 -9.90 31.44
C SER A 475 -22.28 -9.75 31.81
N THR A 476 -22.78 -10.67 32.63
CA THR A 476 -24.14 -10.62 33.15
C THR A 476 -24.27 -9.47 34.16
N ASP A 477 -25.21 -8.56 33.92
CA ASP A 477 -25.68 -7.61 34.92
C ASP A 477 -27.21 -7.65 34.96
N LEU A 478 -27.77 -8.32 35.97
CA LEU A 478 -29.22 -8.48 36.11
C LEU A 478 -29.91 -7.20 36.59
N ASP A 479 -29.17 -6.24 37.15
CA ASP A 479 -29.75 -5.02 37.72
C ASP A 479 -29.99 -3.94 36.66
N THR A 480 -29.23 -3.97 35.56
CA THR A 480 -29.28 -2.94 34.50
C THR A 480 -29.82 -3.45 33.16
N CYS A 481 -29.95 -4.77 33.03
CA CYS A 481 -30.30 -5.40 31.77
C CYS A 481 -31.74 -5.12 31.32
N GLN A 482 -31.89 -4.77 30.04
CA GLN A 482 -33.18 -4.41 29.45
C GLN A 482 -33.86 -5.56 28.68
N ARG A 483 -33.15 -6.68 28.48
CA ARG A 483 -33.62 -7.87 27.74
C ARG A 483 -32.69 -9.08 27.90
N CYS A 484 -33.23 -10.28 27.83
CA CYS A 484 -32.43 -11.49 27.77
C CYS A 484 -31.80 -11.67 26.37
N GLN A 485 -30.57 -12.18 26.31
CA GLN A 485 -29.88 -12.52 25.07
C GLN A 485 -29.45 -13.99 25.06
N ILE A 486 -29.53 -14.65 23.90
CA ILE A 486 -28.81 -15.89 23.63
C ILE A 486 -28.21 -15.87 22.23
N SER A 487 -26.96 -16.31 22.11
CA SER A 487 -26.27 -16.56 20.84
C SER A 487 -25.69 -17.98 20.85
N VAL A 488 -25.86 -18.70 19.75
CA VAL A 488 -25.34 -20.05 19.56
C VAL A 488 -24.68 -20.18 18.22
N ASP A 489 -23.39 -20.53 18.21
CA ASP A 489 -22.65 -20.95 17.01
C ASP A 489 -22.53 -22.49 16.99
N ARG A 490 -22.92 -23.10 15.88
CA ARG A 490 -22.86 -24.57 15.68
C ARG A 490 -21.62 -25.05 14.95
N GLU A 491 -20.78 -24.16 14.41
CA GLU A 491 -19.62 -24.54 13.59
C GLU A 491 -18.34 -23.80 13.99
N PRO A 492 -17.15 -24.41 13.81
CA PRO A 492 -16.92 -25.82 13.46
C PRO A 492 -16.94 -26.77 14.68
N PRO A 493 -17.27 -28.07 14.51
CA PRO A 493 -17.13 -29.07 15.57
C PRO A 493 -15.70 -29.10 16.12
N PRO A 494 -15.51 -29.42 17.42
CA PRO A 494 -16.39 -30.26 18.24
C PRO A 494 -17.27 -29.53 19.27
N SER A 495 -17.20 -28.21 19.41
CA SER A 495 -17.88 -27.51 20.50
C SER A 495 -18.84 -26.43 19.99
N GLN A 496 -20.14 -26.70 20.11
CA GLN A 496 -21.17 -25.66 20.01
C GLN A 496 -20.87 -24.58 21.05
N GLN A 497 -20.72 -23.34 20.60
CA GLN A 497 -20.48 -22.19 21.47
C GLN A 497 -21.81 -21.52 21.78
N ILE A 498 -22.07 -21.30 23.06
CA ILE A 498 -23.31 -20.79 23.60
C ILE A 498 -22.98 -19.63 24.53
N CYS A 499 -23.69 -18.53 24.33
CA CYS A 499 -23.68 -17.38 25.21
C CYS A 499 -25.12 -16.94 25.45
N ALA A 500 -25.68 -17.33 26.60
CA ALA A 500 -26.94 -16.83 27.12
C ALA A 500 -26.64 -15.92 28.32
N THR A 501 -27.02 -14.64 28.23
CA THR A 501 -26.63 -13.61 29.20
C THR A 501 -27.66 -12.47 29.25
N CYS A 502 -27.44 -11.51 30.15
CA CYS A 502 -28.13 -10.23 30.28
C CYS A 502 -27.11 -9.09 30.08
N PRO A 503 -26.98 -8.53 28.87
CA PRO A 503 -25.93 -7.55 28.57
C PRO A 503 -26.19 -6.19 29.25
N TYR A 504 -25.11 -5.60 29.80
CA TYR A 504 -25.06 -4.34 30.56
C TYR A 504 -25.63 -3.11 29.81
N TYR A 505 -25.56 -3.13 28.48
CA TYR A 505 -26.19 -2.13 27.61
C TYR A 505 -26.65 -2.86 26.36
N SER A 506 -27.95 -2.92 26.12
CA SER A 506 -28.41 -3.19 24.76
C SER A 506 -29.32 -2.06 24.32
N GLU A 507 -28.88 -1.32 23.31
CA GLU A 507 -29.78 -0.57 22.44
C GLU A 507 -30.47 -1.53 21.45
N ASP A 508 -30.00 -2.78 21.35
CA ASP A 508 -30.48 -3.80 20.42
C ASP A 508 -31.97 -4.10 20.61
N PRO A 509 -32.86 -3.67 19.71
CA PRO A 509 -34.28 -4.05 19.80
C PRO A 509 -34.49 -5.56 19.95
N ASN A 510 -35.66 -5.95 20.44
CA ASN A 510 -36.13 -7.32 20.39
C ASN A 510 -35.95 -7.86 18.97
N SER A 511 -35.14 -8.91 18.82
CA SER A 511 -34.69 -9.37 17.52
C SER A 511 -34.36 -10.86 17.51
N ILE A 512 -34.47 -11.46 16.34
CA ILE A 512 -34.06 -12.81 16.02
C ILE A 512 -33.17 -12.73 14.80
N SER A 513 -32.00 -13.35 14.84
CA SER A 513 -31.14 -13.45 13.67
C SER A 513 -30.59 -14.84 13.47
N ARG A 514 -30.35 -15.15 12.20
CA ARG A 514 -29.63 -16.32 11.73
C ARG A 514 -28.58 -15.87 10.75
N GLN A 515 -27.33 -16.26 10.96
CA GLN A 515 -26.22 -15.84 10.13
C GLN A 515 -25.34 -17.04 9.79
N ILE A 516 -24.95 -17.16 8.52
CA ILE A 516 -24.02 -18.18 8.03
C ILE A 516 -22.88 -17.50 7.29
N MET A 517 -21.65 -17.95 7.57
CA MET A 517 -20.46 -17.53 6.85
C MET A 517 -19.95 -18.66 5.96
N PHE A 518 -19.74 -18.35 4.69
CA PHE A 518 -19.19 -19.25 3.67
C PHE A 518 -17.82 -18.74 3.24
N LEU A 519 -16.84 -19.64 3.23
CA LEU A 519 -15.49 -19.43 2.73
C LEU A 519 -15.41 -19.96 1.30
N LEU A 520 -15.27 -19.07 0.32
CA LEU A 520 -15.37 -19.46 -1.10
C LEU A 520 -14.15 -20.25 -1.58
N ASP A 521 -12.95 -19.86 -1.14
CA ASP A 521 -11.71 -20.51 -1.59
C ASP A 521 -11.60 -21.94 -1.07
N SER A 522 -11.91 -22.15 0.21
CA SER A 522 -11.95 -23.47 0.82
C SER A 522 -13.24 -24.25 0.51
N ARG A 523 -14.28 -23.57 0.02
CA ARG A 523 -15.62 -24.12 -0.27
C ARG A 523 -16.27 -24.73 0.96
N THR A 524 -16.13 -24.06 2.10
CA THR A 524 -16.63 -24.53 3.39
C THR A 524 -17.56 -23.51 4.04
N GLN A 525 -18.37 -24.00 4.97
CA GLN A 525 -19.10 -23.14 5.92
C GLN A 525 -18.24 -22.99 7.17
N SER A 526 -17.92 -21.76 7.56
CA SER A 526 -17.03 -21.51 8.70
C SER A 526 -17.77 -21.17 9.99
N GLN A 527 -18.92 -20.51 9.89
CA GLN A 527 -19.71 -20.09 11.05
C GLN A 527 -21.19 -20.27 10.80
N ASN A 528 -21.92 -20.53 11.87
CA ASN A 528 -23.34 -20.81 11.79
C ASN A 528 -24.08 -20.34 13.04
N ILE A 529 -24.39 -19.06 13.11
CA ILE A 529 -24.83 -18.38 14.33
C ILE A 529 -26.36 -18.19 14.32
N ALA A 530 -26.99 -18.37 15.47
CA ALA A 530 -28.36 -17.92 15.73
C ALA A 530 -28.36 -17.05 16.99
N LYS A 531 -29.03 -15.90 16.96
CA LYS A 531 -29.15 -14.97 18.09
C LYS A 531 -30.61 -14.64 18.35
N ILE A 532 -30.97 -14.47 19.63
CA ILE A 532 -32.24 -13.93 20.08
C ILE A 532 -31.98 -12.87 21.13
N ASN A 533 -32.61 -11.70 20.96
CA ASN A 533 -32.75 -10.64 21.94
C ASN A 533 -34.25 -10.48 22.25
N CYS A 534 -34.65 -10.61 23.51
CA CYS A 534 -36.08 -10.70 23.84
C CYS A 534 -36.38 -10.36 25.32
N GLN A 535 -37.63 -10.02 25.61
CA GLN A 535 -38.08 -9.61 26.94
C GLN A 535 -39.07 -10.59 27.61
N LEU A 536 -39.49 -11.64 26.89
CA LEU A 536 -40.41 -12.63 27.43
C LEU A 536 -39.74 -13.61 28.38
N LYS A 537 -40.55 -14.20 29.26
CA LYS A 537 -40.08 -15.21 30.19
C LYS A 537 -39.43 -16.39 29.45
N ALA A 538 -38.20 -16.76 29.84
CA ALA A 538 -37.43 -17.87 29.29
C ALA A 538 -37.21 -17.80 27.76
N CYS A 539 -37.30 -16.59 27.18
CA CYS A 539 -37.23 -16.40 25.74
C CYS A 539 -35.86 -16.74 25.16
N ASN A 540 -34.78 -16.51 25.93
CA ASN A 540 -33.39 -16.81 25.55
C ASN A 540 -32.99 -18.29 25.82
N SER A 541 -33.93 -19.22 25.70
CA SER A 541 -33.69 -20.65 25.90
C SER A 541 -33.05 -21.33 24.69
N ILE A 542 -32.37 -22.46 24.93
CA ILE A 542 -31.84 -23.34 23.87
C ILE A 542 -32.95 -23.87 22.97
N ASP A 543 -34.14 -24.14 23.51
CA ASP A 543 -35.29 -24.60 22.72
C ASP A 543 -35.74 -23.55 21.70
N ASN A 544 -35.80 -22.28 22.11
CA ASN A 544 -36.14 -21.19 21.19
C ASN A 544 -35.05 -20.96 20.15
N ILE A 545 -33.77 -21.06 20.52
CA ILE A 545 -32.69 -21.04 19.53
C ILE A 545 -32.82 -22.19 18.53
N ASN A 546 -33.10 -23.41 19.00
CA ASN A 546 -33.31 -24.56 18.13
C ASN A 546 -34.51 -24.35 17.19
N ARG A 547 -35.51 -23.56 17.59
CA ARG A 547 -36.58 -23.13 16.69
C ARG A 547 -36.04 -22.20 15.61
N VAL A 548 -35.21 -21.20 15.92
CA VAL A 548 -34.55 -20.34 14.90
C VAL A 548 -33.81 -21.16 13.85
N TYR A 549 -33.06 -22.18 14.27
CA TYR A 549 -32.38 -23.11 13.37
C TYR A 549 -33.34 -23.93 12.48
N LYS A 550 -34.52 -24.29 12.99
CA LYS A 550 -35.52 -25.09 12.25
C LYS A 550 -36.37 -24.25 11.31
N THR A 551 -36.60 -22.99 11.67
CA THR A 551 -37.46 -22.07 10.92
C THR A 551 -36.72 -21.28 9.85
N SER A 552 -35.41 -21.46 9.71
CA SER A 552 -34.60 -20.82 8.67
C SER A 552 -33.71 -21.82 7.95
N LYS A 553 -33.49 -21.58 6.66
CA LYS A 553 -32.57 -22.32 5.81
C LYS A 553 -31.77 -21.32 5.00
N ILE A 554 -30.46 -21.31 5.21
CA ILE A 554 -29.50 -20.52 4.44
C ILE A 554 -28.53 -21.52 3.82
N THR A 555 -28.46 -21.58 2.49
CA THR A 555 -27.59 -22.50 1.77
C THR A 555 -26.87 -21.79 0.64
N PHE A 556 -25.63 -22.21 0.35
CA PHE A 556 -24.84 -21.69 -0.74
C PHE A 556 -24.35 -22.85 -1.64
N ASP A 557 -24.72 -22.82 -2.92
CA ASP A 557 -24.26 -23.80 -3.90
C ASP A 557 -22.90 -23.41 -4.49
N PHE A 558 -21.82 -23.92 -3.91
CA PHE A 558 -20.47 -23.70 -4.42
C PHE A 558 -20.30 -24.23 -5.86
N GLY A 559 -21.00 -25.30 -6.23
CA GLY A 559 -20.89 -25.89 -7.56
C GLY A 559 -21.41 -24.93 -8.63
N GLU A 560 -22.60 -24.36 -8.39
CA GLU A 560 -23.19 -23.39 -9.30
C GLU A 560 -22.41 -22.07 -9.33
N PHE A 561 -21.91 -21.59 -8.18
CA PHE A 561 -21.07 -20.38 -8.10
C PHE A 561 -19.83 -20.49 -9.00
N PHE A 562 -19.10 -21.61 -8.92
CA PHE A 562 -17.85 -21.81 -9.66
C PHE A 562 -18.03 -22.29 -11.10
N LYS A 563 -19.23 -22.68 -11.53
CA LYS A 563 -19.52 -23.21 -12.88
C LYS A 563 -19.16 -22.24 -14.00
N ASN A 564 -19.40 -20.94 -13.79
CA ASN A 564 -19.15 -19.89 -14.78
C ASN A 564 -17.88 -19.06 -14.48
N PHE A 565 -17.23 -19.28 -13.34
CA PHE A 565 -16.06 -18.52 -12.93
C PHE A 565 -14.82 -18.85 -13.80
N TRP A 566 -14.70 -20.10 -14.26
CA TRP A 566 -13.57 -20.55 -15.07
C TRP A 566 -13.65 -20.17 -16.55
N ASN A 567 -14.86 -19.93 -17.07
CA ASN A 567 -15.06 -19.62 -18.50
C ASN A 567 -14.80 -18.15 -18.85
N ASN A 568 -14.76 -17.25 -17.86
CA ASN A 568 -14.67 -15.80 -18.08
C ASN A 568 -13.33 -15.17 -17.65
N ASN A 569 -12.42 -15.96 -17.07
CA ASN A 569 -11.09 -15.52 -16.63
C ASN A 569 -9.93 -16.13 -17.46
N LEU A 570 -10.26 -16.86 -18.53
CA LEU A 570 -9.38 -17.23 -19.65
C LEU A 570 -9.72 -16.31 -20.82
#